data_AF-A0A925HV96-F1
#
_entry.id   AF-A0A925HV96-F1
#
_cell.length_a   1.000
_cell.length_b   1.000
_cell.length_c   1.000
_cell.angle_alpha   90.00
_cell.angle_beta   90.00
_cell.angle_gamma   90.00
#
_symmetry.space_group_name_H-M   'P 1'
#
loop_
_entity.id
_entity.type
_entity.pdbx_description
1 polymer ?
#
loop_
_entity_poly.entity_id
_entity_poly.type
_entity_poly.pdbx_seq_one_letter_code
_entity_poly.pdbx_strand_id
1 'polypeptide(L)'
;MYLLILLPIVSALIGWLLATWIVRHFVFTVIPNQQRAFAAQIGKLAAEQLVSFKALEEKIAGPESIGKIMPVIEGHIDHFLRHKLSKAMPVISMFIGDKTINQLKEVFMKELNVIFPETMKSYVQNLETDLDIEQLVSDKIGSFPVGQIQDMLLTKLSRPINKFKIATALFAALISILNVLALYFYLRN
;
A
#
# COMPACT_ATOMS: atom_id res chain seq x y z
N MET A 1 42.48 28.66 -31.93
CA MET A 1 42.81 28.27 -30.54
C MET A 1 41.60 28.32 -29.60
N TYR A 2 40.77 29.37 -29.62
CA TYR A 2 39.56 29.49 -28.78
C TYR A 2 38.48 28.41 -29.00
N LEU A 3 38.38 27.86 -30.23
CA LEU A 3 37.37 26.85 -30.59
C LEU A 3 37.57 25.50 -29.85
N LEU A 4 38.81 25.16 -29.48
CA LEU A 4 39.15 23.92 -28.76
C LEU A 4 38.72 23.95 -27.29
N ILE A 5 38.69 25.13 -26.67
CA ILE A 5 38.27 25.31 -25.27
C ILE A 5 36.73 25.24 -25.15
N LEU A 6 36.01 25.52 -26.24
CA LEU A 6 34.54 25.50 -26.25
C LEU A 6 33.95 24.07 -26.30
N LEU A 7 34.68 23.11 -26.87
CA LEU A 7 34.24 21.72 -27.04
C LEU A 7 33.80 21.02 -25.73
N PRO A 8 34.54 21.08 -24.61
CA PRO A 8 34.11 20.43 -23.37
C PRO A 8 32.87 21.09 -22.76
N ILE A 9 32.69 22.40 -22.94
CA ILE A 9 31.51 23.12 -22.47
C ILE A 9 30.28 22.70 -23.27
N VAL A 10 30.40 22.63 -24.59
CA VAL A 10 29.32 22.15 -25.47
C VAL A 10 28.97 20.70 -25.16
N SER A 11 29.97 19.85 -24.92
CA SER A 11 29.77 18.44 -24.57
C SER A 11 29.05 18.28 -23.22
N ALA A 12 29.41 19.08 -22.21
CA ALA A 12 28.74 19.12 -20.93
C ALA A 12 27.26 19.52 -21.07
N LEU A 13 26.98 20.54 -21.89
CA LEU A 13 25.62 21.00 -22.19
C LEU A 13 24.79 19.91 -22.89
N ILE A 14 25.37 19.24 -23.90
CA ILE A 14 24.72 18.12 -24.59
C ILE A 14 24.42 16.98 -23.62
N GLY A 15 25.37 16.61 -22.76
CA GLY A 15 25.19 15.57 -21.74
C GLY A 15 24.04 15.89 -20.78
N TRP A 16 23.98 17.13 -20.30
CA TRP A 16 22.90 17.59 -19.43
C TRP A 16 21.52 17.59 -20.13
N LEU A 17 21.47 18.03 -21.39
CA LEU A 17 20.26 18.05 -22.20
C LEU A 17 19.74 16.63 -22.49
N LEU A 18 20.62 15.72 -22.90
CA LEU A 18 20.27 14.32 -23.13
C LEU A 18 19.75 13.65 -21.86
N ALA A 19 20.43 13.85 -20.71
CA ALA A 19 19.96 13.31 -19.44
C ALA A 19 18.57 13.84 -19.06
N THR A 20 18.30 15.13 -19.30
CA THR A 20 16.99 15.73 -19.04
C THR A 20 15.91 15.17 -19.96
N TRP A 21 16.22 14.97 -21.24
CA TRP A 21 15.31 14.38 -22.20
C TRP A 21 14.98 12.92 -21.86
N ILE A 22 15.99 12.09 -21.53
CA ILE A 22 15.80 10.68 -21.15
C ILE A 22 14.90 10.57 -19.93
N VAL A 23 15.15 11.36 -18.88
CA VAL A 23 14.32 11.34 -17.67
C VAL A 23 12.88 11.72 -17.98
N ARG A 24 12.66 12.76 -18.79
CA ARG A 24 11.31 13.17 -19.18
C ARG A 24 10.63 12.09 -20.01
N HIS A 25 11.32 11.52 -20.99
CA HIS A 25 10.78 10.44 -21.82
C HIS A 25 10.40 9.21 -20.97
N PHE A 26 11.27 8.82 -20.04
CA PHE A 26 11.01 7.71 -19.13
C PHE A 26 9.76 7.94 -18.27
N VAL A 27 9.63 9.10 -17.62
CA VAL A 27 8.48 9.41 -16.74
C VAL A 27 7.17 9.54 -17.52
N PHE A 28 7.18 10.22 -18.67
CA PHE A 28 5.94 10.51 -19.40
C PHE A 28 5.53 9.41 -20.39
N THR A 29 6.45 8.55 -20.81
CA THR A 29 6.19 7.53 -21.84
C THR A 29 6.33 6.11 -21.31
N VAL A 30 7.39 5.81 -20.57
CA VAL A 30 7.68 4.44 -20.11
C VAL A 30 6.83 4.07 -18.90
N ILE A 31 6.74 4.96 -17.89
CA ILE A 31 5.96 4.68 -16.67
C ILE A 31 4.48 4.40 -16.95
N PRO A 32 3.75 5.18 -17.76
CA PRO A 32 2.34 4.89 -18.06
C PRO A 32 2.16 3.54 -18.75
N ASN A 33 3.04 3.21 -19.70
CA ASN A 33 2.97 1.97 -20.45
C ASN A 33 3.23 0.74 -19.57
N GLN A 34 4.00 0.91 -18.49
CA GLN A 34 4.35 -0.16 -17.55
C GLN A 34 3.45 -0.19 -16.29
N GLN A 35 2.54 0.77 -16.11
CA GLN A 35 1.74 0.90 -14.89
C GLN A 35 0.97 -0.39 -14.56
N ARG A 36 0.36 -1.03 -15.56
CA ARG A 36 -0.40 -2.28 -15.35
C ARG A 36 0.50 -3.42 -14.88
N ALA A 37 1.70 -3.54 -15.46
CA ALA A 37 2.66 -4.56 -15.06
C ALA A 37 3.16 -4.30 -13.62
N PHE A 38 3.43 -3.04 -13.27
CA PHE A 38 3.78 -2.67 -11.89
C PHE A 38 2.64 -2.94 -10.92
N ALA A 39 1.40 -2.62 -11.29
CA ALA A 39 0.22 -2.87 -10.47
C ALA A 39 0.07 -4.36 -10.16
N ALA A 40 0.22 -5.23 -11.17
CA ALA A 40 0.20 -6.69 -11.00
C ALA A 40 1.31 -7.18 -10.05
N GLN A 41 2.55 -6.69 -10.22
CA GLN A 41 3.65 -7.08 -9.33
C GLN A 41 3.44 -6.61 -7.89
N ILE A 42 2.92 -5.40 -7.70
CA ILE A 42 2.59 -4.87 -6.37
C ILE A 42 1.45 -5.69 -5.75
N GLY A 43 0.42 -6.04 -6.53
CA GLY A 43 -0.67 -6.90 -6.07
C GLY A 43 -0.18 -8.25 -5.58
N LYS A 44 0.67 -8.91 -6.38
CA LYS A 44 1.29 -10.18 -6.00
C LYS A 44 2.10 -10.07 -4.72
N LEU A 45 2.97 -9.05 -4.62
CA LEU A 45 3.75 -8.81 -3.40
C LEU A 45 2.87 -8.50 -2.18
N ALA A 46 1.76 -7.79 -2.38
CA ALA A 46 0.81 -7.50 -1.32
C ALA A 46 0.12 -8.77 -0.80
N ALA A 47 -0.30 -9.65 -1.70
CA ALA A 47 -0.90 -10.93 -1.34
C ALA A 47 0.10 -11.82 -0.58
N GLU A 48 1.37 -11.88 -1.04
CA GLU A 48 2.40 -12.72 -0.44
C GLU A 48 2.92 -12.18 0.91
N GLN A 49 3.03 -10.84 1.08
CA GLN A 49 3.77 -10.25 2.20
C GLN A 49 2.93 -9.40 3.16
N LEU A 50 1.82 -8.78 2.71
CA LEU A 50 1.07 -7.84 3.55
C LEU A 50 -0.06 -8.49 4.32
N VAL A 51 -0.65 -9.57 3.79
CA VAL A 51 -1.82 -10.22 4.40
C VAL A 51 -1.42 -11.58 4.96
N SER A 52 -1.17 -11.61 6.27
CA SER A 52 -1.16 -12.88 7.01
C SER A 52 -2.55 -13.12 7.56
N PHE A 53 -3.32 -14.00 6.93
CA PHE A 53 -4.66 -14.37 7.40
C PHE A 53 -4.64 -14.96 8.81
N LYS A 54 -3.54 -15.62 9.20
CA LYS A 54 -3.32 -16.05 10.58
C LYS A 54 -3.22 -14.88 11.56
N ALA A 55 -2.49 -13.83 11.21
CA ALA A 55 -2.41 -12.62 12.05
C ALA A 55 -3.76 -11.87 12.09
N LEU A 56 -4.52 -11.90 11.00
CA LEU A 56 -5.87 -11.34 10.95
C LEU A 56 -6.85 -12.12 11.83
N GLU A 57 -6.78 -13.46 11.80
CA GLU A 57 -7.55 -14.35 12.68
C GLU A 57 -7.27 -14.01 14.15
N GLU A 58 -5.99 -13.93 14.54
CA GLU A 58 -5.61 -13.57 15.90
C GLU A 58 -6.07 -12.15 16.27
N LYS A 59 -6.04 -11.20 15.32
CA LYS A 59 -6.48 -9.83 15.59
C LYS A 59 -7.99 -9.71 15.74
N ILE A 60 -8.79 -10.56 15.09
CA ILE A 60 -10.27 -10.48 15.11
C ILE A 60 -10.86 -11.43 16.15
N ALA A 61 -10.43 -12.69 16.15
CA ALA A 61 -10.92 -13.75 17.03
C ALA A 61 -10.03 -13.98 18.27
N GLY A 62 -8.99 -13.17 18.47
CA GLY A 62 -8.13 -13.26 19.64
C GLY A 62 -8.77 -12.73 20.92
N PRO A 63 -8.22 -13.12 22.09
CA PRO A 63 -8.78 -12.79 23.41
C PRO A 63 -8.86 -11.28 23.67
N GLU A 64 -7.93 -10.49 23.11
CA GLU A 64 -7.95 -9.02 23.23
C GLU A 64 -9.21 -8.41 22.59
N SER A 65 -9.53 -8.84 21.36
CA SER A 65 -10.67 -8.33 20.59
C SER A 65 -12.00 -8.85 21.14
N ILE A 66 -12.03 -10.11 21.57
CA ILE A 66 -13.17 -10.68 22.31
C ILE A 66 -13.44 -9.86 23.57
N GLY A 67 -12.41 -9.58 24.38
CA GLY A 67 -12.57 -8.80 25.61
C GLY A 67 -13.10 -7.38 25.38
N LYS A 68 -12.84 -6.77 24.22
CA LYS A 68 -13.38 -5.46 23.84
C LYS A 68 -14.83 -5.52 23.35
N ILE A 69 -15.21 -6.60 22.68
CA ILE A 69 -16.53 -6.74 22.05
C ILE A 69 -17.57 -7.31 23.02
N MET A 70 -17.19 -8.24 23.90
CA MET A 70 -18.12 -8.89 24.83
C MET A 70 -18.92 -7.93 25.71
N PRO A 71 -18.37 -6.83 26.27
CA PRO A 71 -19.15 -5.87 27.03
C PRO A 71 -20.22 -5.15 26.19
N VAL A 72 -19.91 -4.88 24.91
CA VAL A 72 -20.87 -4.27 23.97
C VAL A 72 -22.02 -5.22 23.70
N ILE A 73 -21.71 -6.50 23.46
CA ILE A 73 -22.73 -7.54 23.27
C ILE A 73 -23.57 -7.72 24.54
N GLU A 74 -22.94 -7.74 25.72
CA GLU A 74 -23.66 -7.84 26.99
C GLU A 74 -24.70 -6.73 27.15
N GLY A 75 -24.35 -5.48 26.83
CA GLY A 75 -25.28 -4.36 26.86
C GLY A 75 -26.46 -4.55 25.90
N HIS A 76 -26.22 -5.09 24.70
CA HIS A 76 -27.29 -5.40 23.75
C HIS A 76 -28.20 -6.56 24.22
N ILE A 77 -27.63 -7.59 24.85
CA ILE A 77 -28.40 -8.70 25.42
C ILE A 77 -29.25 -8.21 26.59
N ASP A 78 -28.70 -7.43 27.52
CA ASP A 78 -29.46 -6.87 28.65
C ASP A 78 -30.61 -5.98 28.17
N HIS A 79 -30.34 -5.09 27.20
CA HIS A 79 -31.39 -4.27 26.59
C HIS A 79 -32.45 -5.11 25.89
N PHE A 80 -32.06 -6.17 25.16
CA PHE A 80 -33.00 -7.08 24.52
C PHE A 80 -33.91 -7.77 25.53
N LEU A 81 -33.34 -8.39 26.57
CA LEU A 81 -34.08 -9.14 27.58
C LEU A 81 -35.05 -8.24 28.37
N ARG A 82 -34.66 -7.00 28.67
CA ARG A 82 -35.46 -6.07 29.48
C ARG A 82 -36.55 -5.33 28.67
N HIS A 83 -36.23 -4.93 27.44
CA HIS A 83 -37.08 -4.02 26.68
C HIS A 83 -37.72 -4.69 25.45
N LYS A 84 -36.95 -5.46 24.68
CA LYS A 84 -37.46 -6.05 23.43
C LYS A 84 -38.22 -7.35 23.66
N LEU A 85 -37.75 -8.21 24.56
CA LEU A 85 -38.41 -9.46 24.89
C LEU A 85 -39.80 -9.21 25.49
N SER A 86 -39.90 -8.25 26.42
CA SER A 86 -41.18 -7.87 27.03
C SER A 86 -42.19 -7.33 26.01
N LYS A 87 -41.71 -6.64 24.99
CA LYS A 87 -42.56 -6.13 23.91
C LYS A 87 -42.99 -7.23 22.93
N ALA A 88 -42.08 -8.15 22.58
CA ALA A 88 -42.34 -9.20 21.59
C ALA A 88 -43.11 -10.39 22.18
N MET A 89 -42.90 -10.70 23.46
CA MET A 89 -43.50 -11.84 24.16
C MET A 89 -44.08 -11.40 25.52
N PRO A 90 -45.18 -10.62 25.52
CA PRO A 90 -45.71 -10.00 26.75
C PRO A 90 -46.12 -11.03 27.81
N VAL A 91 -46.75 -12.13 27.39
CA VAL A 91 -47.18 -13.19 28.30
C VAL A 91 -45.99 -13.83 29.02
N ILE A 92 -44.89 -14.09 28.30
CA ILE A 92 -43.68 -14.68 28.87
C ILE A 92 -42.98 -13.70 29.82
N SER A 93 -42.99 -12.41 29.50
CA SER A 93 -42.34 -11.38 30.32
C SER A 93 -42.96 -11.20 31.70
N MET A 94 -44.25 -11.53 31.87
CA MET A 94 -44.91 -11.51 33.18
C MET A 94 -44.35 -12.58 34.14
N PHE A 95 -43.72 -13.63 33.61
CA PHE A 95 -43.09 -14.72 34.37
C PHE A 95 -41.57 -14.60 34.46
N ILE A 96 -40.96 -13.62 33.77
CA ILE A 96 -39.51 -13.38 33.77
C ILE A 96 -39.21 -12.10 34.58
N GLY A 97 -38.82 -12.29 35.84
CA GLY A 97 -38.32 -11.19 36.69
C GLY A 97 -36.82 -10.94 36.53
N ASP A 98 -36.29 -9.92 37.22
CA ASP A 98 -34.87 -9.53 37.16
C ASP A 98 -33.89 -10.69 37.40
N LYS A 99 -34.21 -11.58 38.34
CA LYS A 99 -33.39 -12.75 38.63
C LYS A 99 -33.27 -13.69 37.42
N THR A 100 -34.38 -13.94 36.73
CA THR A 100 -34.43 -14.78 35.53
C THR A 100 -33.73 -14.10 34.35
N ILE A 101 -33.89 -12.77 34.19
CA ILE A 101 -33.17 -11.98 33.19
C ILE A 101 -31.65 -12.14 33.37
N ASN A 102 -31.15 -11.96 34.60
CA ASN A 102 -29.73 -12.07 34.88
C ASN A 102 -29.19 -13.50 34.64
N GLN A 103 -29.97 -14.53 34.98
CA GLN A 103 -29.61 -15.92 34.68
C GLN A 103 -29.56 -16.20 33.18
N LEU A 104 -30.56 -15.73 32.42
CA LEU A 104 -30.58 -15.86 30.96
C LEU A 104 -29.37 -15.15 30.34
N LYS A 105 -29.09 -13.92 30.79
CA LYS A 105 -27.92 -13.16 30.35
C LYS A 105 -26.64 -13.93 30.61
N GLU A 106 -26.45 -14.48 31.81
CA GLU A 106 -25.23 -15.24 32.15
C GLU A 106 -25.06 -16.47 31.26
N VAL A 107 -26.13 -17.24 31.02
CA VAL A 107 -26.10 -18.42 30.14
C VAL A 107 -25.77 -18.01 28.70
N PHE A 108 -26.41 -16.96 28.17
CA PHE A 108 -26.13 -16.45 26.83
C PHE A 108 -24.69 -15.95 26.70
N MET A 109 -24.18 -15.23 27.69
CA MET A 109 -22.81 -14.73 27.65
C MET A 109 -21.79 -15.86 27.73
N LYS A 110 -22.04 -16.92 28.51
CA LYS A 110 -21.18 -18.11 28.52
C LYS A 110 -21.15 -18.78 27.16
N GLU A 111 -22.31 -18.96 26.53
CA GLU A 111 -22.39 -19.57 25.20
C GLU A 111 -21.68 -18.70 24.16
N LEU A 112 -21.92 -17.38 24.17
CA LEU A 112 -21.28 -16.42 23.26
C LEU A 112 -19.76 -16.41 23.36
N ASN A 113 -19.20 -16.56 24.56
CA ASN A 113 -17.75 -16.67 24.74
C ASN A 113 -17.14 -17.90 24.05
N VAL A 114 -17.94 -18.93 23.76
CA VAL A 114 -17.51 -20.12 23.02
C VAL A 114 -17.79 -19.97 21.53
N ILE A 115 -19.01 -19.57 21.16
CA ILE A 115 -19.42 -19.56 19.74
C ILE A 115 -18.85 -18.38 18.95
N PHE A 116 -18.64 -17.22 19.58
CA PHE A 116 -18.20 -16.02 18.88
C PHE A 116 -16.78 -16.17 18.32
N PRO A 117 -15.77 -16.63 19.10
CA PRO A 117 -14.42 -16.86 18.59
C PRO A 117 -14.40 -17.85 17.41
N GLU A 118 -15.12 -18.97 17.53
CA GLU A 118 -15.21 -19.98 16.48
C GLU A 118 -15.85 -19.43 15.20
N THR A 119 -16.93 -18.67 15.34
CA THR A 119 -17.63 -18.04 14.21
C THR A 119 -16.72 -17.02 13.51
N MET A 120 -16.03 -16.17 14.28
CA MET A 120 -15.11 -15.17 13.71
C MET A 120 -13.91 -15.83 13.04
N LYS A 121 -13.37 -16.90 13.62
CA LYS A 121 -12.31 -17.69 13.02
C LYS A 121 -12.75 -18.28 11.67
N SER A 122 -13.90 -18.94 11.63
CA SER A 122 -14.45 -19.49 10.39
C SER A 122 -14.70 -18.40 9.34
N TYR A 123 -15.21 -17.23 9.76
CA TYR A 123 -15.39 -16.10 8.86
C TYR A 123 -14.07 -15.62 8.23
N VAL A 124 -13.00 -15.49 9.02
CA VAL A 124 -11.68 -15.09 8.49
C VAL A 124 -11.09 -16.13 7.56
N GLN A 125 -11.28 -17.43 7.83
CA GLN A 125 -10.84 -18.51 6.95
C GLN A 125 -11.58 -18.49 5.60
N ASN A 126 -12.88 -18.19 5.61
CA ASN A 126 -13.64 -18.03 4.37
C ASN A 126 -13.17 -16.80 3.59
N LEU A 127 -12.84 -15.69 4.29
CA LEU A 127 -12.26 -14.51 3.65
C LEU A 127 -10.93 -14.81 2.93
N GLU A 128 -10.10 -15.71 3.46
CA GLU A 128 -8.86 -16.13 2.77
C GLU A 128 -9.14 -16.78 1.41
N THR A 129 -10.26 -17.49 1.29
CA THR A 129 -10.67 -18.17 0.06
C THR A 129 -11.38 -17.22 -0.91
N ASP A 130 -12.22 -16.33 -0.38
CA ASP A 130 -13.09 -15.46 -1.19
C ASP A 130 -12.40 -14.17 -1.63
N LEU A 131 -11.31 -13.77 -0.96
CA LEU A 131 -10.71 -12.46 -1.14
C LEU A 131 -9.39 -12.55 -1.92
N ASP A 132 -9.47 -12.19 -3.20
CA ASP A 132 -8.31 -12.05 -4.07
C ASP A 132 -7.59 -10.71 -3.81
N ILE A 133 -6.65 -10.73 -2.85
CA ILE A 133 -5.83 -9.56 -2.50
C ILE A 133 -5.00 -9.09 -3.70
N GLU A 134 -4.47 -10.02 -4.49
CA GLU A 134 -3.63 -9.68 -5.64
C GLU A 134 -4.42 -8.84 -6.63
N GLN A 135 -5.61 -9.30 -7.01
CA GLN A 135 -6.49 -8.59 -7.93
C GLN A 135 -6.97 -7.27 -7.33
N LEU A 136 -7.42 -7.26 -6.07
CA LEU A 136 -7.93 -6.06 -5.40
C LEU A 136 -6.88 -4.94 -5.35
N VAL A 137 -5.64 -5.27 -4.98
CA VAL A 137 -4.56 -4.30 -4.91
C VAL A 137 -4.13 -3.89 -6.33
N SER A 138 -4.02 -4.83 -7.26
CA SER A 138 -3.67 -4.53 -8.66
C SER A 138 -4.66 -3.56 -9.29
N ASP A 139 -5.96 -3.79 -9.12
CA ASP A 139 -7.00 -2.91 -9.65
C ASP A 139 -6.97 -1.54 -8.97
N LYS A 140 -6.74 -1.51 -7.66
CA LYS A 140 -6.65 -0.24 -6.93
C LYS A 140 -5.45 0.59 -7.40
N ILE A 141 -4.28 -0.02 -7.54
CA ILE A 141 -3.08 0.64 -8.05
C ILE A 141 -3.26 1.05 -9.53
N GLY A 142 -3.86 0.18 -10.34
CA GLY A 142 -4.15 0.44 -11.74
C GLY A 142 -5.16 1.57 -11.95
N SER A 143 -6.05 1.79 -10.98
CA SER A 143 -7.05 2.88 -11.01
C SER A 143 -6.46 4.27 -10.72
N PHE A 144 -5.22 4.36 -10.22
CA PHE A 144 -4.61 5.66 -9.96
C PHE A 144 -4.39 6.44 -11.26
N PRO A 145 -4.73 7.75 -11.29
CA PRO A 145 -4.46 8.58 -12.44
C PRO A 145 -2.96 8.61 -12.74
N VAL A 146 -2.60 8.33 -13.99
CA VAL A 146 -1.21 8.31 -14.47
C VAL A 146 -0.46 9.59 -14.09
N GLY A 147 -1.11 10.76 -14.19
CA GLY A 147 -0.50 12.04 -13.85
C GLY A 147 -0.06 12.14 -12.38
N GLN A 148 -0.84 11.57 -11.45
CA GLN A 148 -0.46 11.58 -10.02
C GLN A 148 0.80 10.73 -9.78
N ILE A 149 0.93 9.59 -10.45
CA ILE A 149 2.13 8.74 -10.36
C ILE A 149 3.35 9.49 -10.90
N GLN A 150 3.21 10.16 -12.04
CA GLN A 150 4.28 10.96 -12.65
C GLN A 150 4.74 12.08 -11.72
N ASP A 151 3.79 12.85 -11.16
CA ASP A 151 4.09 13.95 -10.25
C ASP A 151 4.80 13.44 -8.99
N MET A 152 4.29 12.37 -8.37
CA MET A 152 4.93 11.78 -7.19
C MET A 152 6.35 11.31 -7.47
N LEU A 153 6.59 10.68 -8.63
CA LEU A 153 7.93 10.25 -9.05
C LEU A 153 8.86 11.46 -9.22
N LEU A 154 8.42 12.50 -9.93
CA LEU A 154 9.24 13.69 -10.16
C LEU A 154 9.54 14.43 -8.86
N THR A 155 8.57 14.56 -7.95
CA THR A 155 8.78 15.20 -6.65
C THR A 155 9.78 14.42 -5.79
N LYS A 156 9.59 13.10 -5.64
CA LYS A 156 10.45 12.27 -4.79
C LYS A 156 11.84 12.05 -5.39
N LEU A 157 11.96 11.89 -6.71
CA LEU A 157 13.22 11.65 -7.40
C LEU A 157 13.92 12.93 -7.89
N SER A 158 13.37 14.11 -7.64
CA SER A 158 13.95 15.39 -8.06
C SER A 158 15.44 15.52 -7.71
N ARG A 159 15.82 15.20 -6.46
CA ARG A 159 17.21 15.25 -5.98
C ARG A 159 18.13 14.24 -6.69
N PRO A 160 17.84 12.92 -6.71
CA PRO A 160 18.71 11.96 -7.41
C PRO A 160 18.76 12.21 -8.92
N ILE A 161 17.66 12.63 -9.54
CA ILE A 161 17.62 13.04 -10.96
C ILE A 161 18.59 14.19 -11.22
N ASN A 162 18.59 15.21 -10.36
CA ASN A 162 19.50 16.35 -10.54
C ASN A 162 20.97 15.96 -10.36
N LYS A 163 21.28 15.06 -9.42
CA LYS A 163 22.64 14.50 -9.28
C LYS A 163 23.05 13.73 -10.54
N PHE A 164 22.16 12.92 -11.09
CA PHE A 164 22.41 12.18 -12.33
C PHE A 164 22.67 13.12 -13.52
N LYS A 165 21.89 14.19 -13.68
CA LYS A 165 22.10 15.22 -14.72
C LYS A 165 23.44 15.92 -14.60
N ILE A 166 23.89 16.22 -13.39
CA ILE A 166 25.20 16.85 -13.17
C ILE A 166 26.32 15.85 -13.45
N ALA A 167 26.20 14.61 -12.98
CA ALA A 167 27.20 13.56 -13.22
C ALA A 167 27.40 13.32 -14.72
N THR A 168 26.31 13.16 -15.47
CA THR A 168 26.36 12.97 -16.93
C THR A 168 27.00 14.15 -17.67
N ALA A 169 26.71 15.39 -17.26
CA ALA A 169 27.36 16.58 -17.81
C ALA A 169 28.87 16.59 -17.53
N LEU A 170 29.29 16.25 -16.30
CA LEU A 170 30.71 16.19 -15.92
C LEU A 170 31.45 15.09 -16.69
N PHE A 171 30.85 13.91 -16.83
CA PHE A 171 31.44 12.83 -17.63
C PHE A 171 31.59 13.22 -19.10
N ALA A 172 30.59 13.86 -19.70
CA ALA A 172 30.68 14.35 -21.08
C ALA A 172 31.80 15.40 -21.25
N ALA A 173 31.96 16.30 -20.27
CA ALA A 173 33.05 17.27 -20.26
C ALA A 173 34.43 16.58 -20.20
N LEU A 174 34.59 15.62 -19.27
CA LEU A 174 35.84 14.89 -19.09
C LEU A 174 36.24 14.11 -20.35
N ILE A 175 35.28 13.41 -20.97
CA ILE A 175 35.51 12.68 -22.23
C ILE A 175 35.96 13.65 -23.33
N SER A 176 35.33 14.82 -23.43
CA SER A 176 35.72 15.83 -24.42
C SER A 176 37.12 16.40 -24.19
N ILE A 177 37.50 16.67 -22.94
CA ILE A 177 38.87 17.13 -22.59
C ILE A 177 39.90 16.08 -23.01
N LEU A 178 39.66 14.81 -22.71
CA LEU A 178 40.57 13.71 -23.10
C LEU A 178 40.73 13.61 -24.61
N ASN A 179 39.63 13.73 -25.37
CA ASN A 179 39.68 13.72 -26.84
C ASN A 179 40.47 14.90 -27.41
N VAL A 180 40.30 16.10 -26.85
CA VAL A 180 41.06 17.29 -27.26
C VAL A 180 42.55 17.13 -26.97
N LEU A 181 42.91 16.59 -25.80
CA LEU A 181 44.31 16.32 -25.43
C LEU A 181 44.94 15.27 -26.36
N ALA A 182 44.23 14.19 -26.67
CA ALA A 182 44.69 13.16 -27.59
C ALA A 182 44.91 13.73 -29.01
N LEU A 183 43.98 14.54 -29.50
CA LEU A 183 44.10 15.21 -30.81
C LEU A 183 45.29 16.17 -30.84
N TYR A 184 45.51 16.93 -29.76
CA TYR A 184 46.64 17.85 -29.66
C TYR A 184 47.98 17.12 -29.70
N PHE A 185 48.09 15.97 -29.02
CA PHE A 185 49.31 15.15 -29.05
C PHE A 185 49.56 14.57 -30.44
N TYR A 186 48.51 14.10 -31.12
CA TYR A 186 48.61 13.58 -32.49
C TYR A 186 49.02 14.64 -33.51
N LEU A 187 48.54 15.88 -33.40
CA LEU A 187 48.90 16.95 -34.33
C LEU A 187 50.32 17.49 -34.14
N ARG A 188 50.93 17.24 -32.98
CA ARG A 188 52.27 17.72 -32.60
C ARG A 188 53.39 16.76 -33.00
N ASN A 189 53.06 15.49 -33.22
CA ASN A 189 54.01 14.40 -33.49
C ASN A 189 53.94 13.97 -34.95
#